data_AF-A0A847XZG6-F1
#
_entry.id   AF-A0A847XZG6-F1
#
_cell.length_a   1.000
_cell.length_b   1.000
_cell.length_c   1.000
_cell.angle_alpha   90.00
_cell.angle_beta   90.00
_cell.angle_gamma   90.00
#
_symmetry.space_group_name_H-M   'P 1'
#
loop_
_entity.id
_entity.type
_entity.pdbx_description
1 polymer ?
#
loop_
_entity_poly.entity_id
_entity_poly.type
_entity_poly.pdbx_seq_one_letter_code
_entity_poly.pdbx_strand_id
1 'polypeptide(L)'
;MRNYGHPEEANPEEDSMTFQEKENLVNLGCILLIFIGYCLFLFQMIRTGTLTITNDPVFWSGVILKLIPLQIGVNIVVMIIFNIILTIIATDRIPEKSDELDKVIDMKSTVYGSYVFFIGFMAAMVLAVFDLPLWMMFNMFIVSFFAMEFTWSIVHYRMYHRGF
;
A
#
# COMPACT_ATOMS: atom_id res chain seq x y z
N MET A 1 22.76 -43.55 -7.40
CA MET A 1 22.92 -42.76 -6.17
C MET A 1 22.79 -41.31 -6.57
N ARG A 2 21.70 -40.65 -6.15
CA ARG A 2 21.32 -39.31 -6.59
C ARG A 2 22.23 -38.33 -5.87
N ASN A 3 23.09 -37.64 -6.62
CA ASN A 3 24.01 -36.64 -6.10
C ASN A 3 23.16 -35.44 -5.62
N TYR A 4 22.93 -35.35 -4.32
CA TYR A 4 22.38 -34.14 -3.72
C TYR A 4 23.53 -33.16 -3.65
N GLY A 5 23.51 -32.16 -4.53
CA GLY A 5 24.45 -31.05 -4.49
C GLY A 5 24.53 -30.51 -3.07
N HIS A 6 25.75 -30.44 -2.55
CA HIS A 6 26.01 -29.88 -1.24
C HIS A 6 25.45 -28.44 -1.17
N PRO A 7 24.78 -28.07 -0.07
CA PRO A 7 24.26 -26.73 0.14
C PRO A 7 25.36 -25.67 0.37
N GLU A 8 26.64 -26.02 0.21
CA GLU A 8 27.79 -25.12 0.38
C GLU A 8 28.06 -24.19 -0.81
N GLU A 9 27.35 -24.34 -1.94
CA GLU A 9 27.47 -23.45 -3.11
C GLU A 9 26.30 -22.46 -3.25
N ALA A 10 25.43 -22.34 -2.25
CA ALA A 10 24.48 -21.23 -2.22
C ALA A 10 25.24 -19.97 -1.80
N ASN A 11 25.55 -19.11 -2.79
CA ASN A 11 26.17 -17.81 -2.59
C ASN A 11 25.40 -17.01 -1.52
N PRO A 12 25.98 -16.74 -0.34
CA PRO A 12 25.30 -15.99 0.72
C PRO A 12 25.17 -14.49 0.38
N GLU A 13 25.76 -14.01 -0.72
CA GLU A 13 25.66 -12.61 -1.16
C GLU A 13 24.44 -12.31 -2.07
N GLU A 14 23.64 -13.29 -2.49
CA GLU A 14 22.55 -13.03 -3.45
C GLU A 14 21.22 -12.58 -2.81
N ASP A 15 21.15 -12.43 -1.48
CA ASP A 15 19.96 -11.88 -0.84
C ASP A 15 20.27 -10.85 0.25
N SER A 16 20.53 -9.62 -0.18
CA SER A 16 20.87 -8.47 0.68
C SER A 16 19.66 -7.80 1.35
N MET A 17 18.43 -8.27 1.10
CA MET A 17 17.20 -7.66 1.62
C MET A 17 16.53 -8.53 2.68
N THR A 18 16.11 -7.90 3.77
CA THR A 18 15.38 -8.58 4.85
C THR A 18 14.01 -9.03 4.40
N PHE A 19 13.46 -9.98 5.16
CA PHE A 19 12.16 -10.56 4.91
C PHE A 19 11.04 -9.49 4.79
N GLN A 20 10.99 -8.60 5.77
CA GLN A 20 9.99 -7.54 5.88
C GLN A 20 10.19 -6.44 4.82
N GLU A 21 11.42 -6.22 4.35
CA GLU A 21 11.68 -5.32 3.22
C GLU A 21 11.06 -5.84 1.93
N LYS A 22 11.20 -7.14 1.64
CA LYS A 22 10.62 -7.76 0.46
C LYS A 22 9.10 -7.72 0.50
N GLU A 23 8.50 -8.03 1.64
CA GLU A 23 7.04 -7.95 1.84
C GLU A 23 6.53 -6.56 1.50
N ASN A 24 7.19 -5.57 2.08
CA ASN A 24 6.76 -4.19 1.97
C ASN A 24 7.00 -3.64 0.55
N LEU A 25 8.03 -4.10 -0.16
CA LEU A 25 8.22 -3.76 -1.59
C LEU A 25 7.12 -4.34 -2.47
N VAL A 26 6.70 -5.59 -2.23
CA VAL A 26 5.56 -6.20 -2.94
C VAL A 26 4.29 -5.42 -2.65
N ASN A 27 4.05 -5.09 -1.37
CA ASN A 27 2.89 -4.30 -0.98
C ASN A 27 2.88 -2.90 -1.63
N LEU A 28 4.02 -2.21 -1.62
CA LEU A 28 4.18 -0.93 -2.30
C LEU A 28 3.83 -1.03 -3.79
N GLY A 29 4.28 -2.09 -4.45
CA GLY A 29 3.92 -2.38 -5.85
C GLY A 29 2.41 -2.56 -6.04
N CYS A 30 1.73 -3.29 -5.15
CA CYS A 30 0.28 -3.47 -5.19
C CYS A 30 -0.48 -2.15 -4.98
N ILE A 31 -0.08 -1.33 -4.00
CA ILE A 31 -0.66 0.00 -3.76
C ILE A 31 -0.48 0.87 -5.00
N LEU A 32 0.73 0.88 -5.60
CA LEU A 32 1.02 1.61 -6.84
C LEU A 32 0.12 1.15 -8.00
N LEU A 33 -0.04 -0.16 -8.18
CA LEU A 33 -0.87 -0.72 -9.24
C LEU A 33 -2.34 -0.30 -9.11
N ILE A 34 -2.90 -0.35 -7.90
CA ILE A 34 -4.28 0.07 -7.65
C ILE A 34 -4.42 1.58 -7.89
N PHE A 35 -3.46 2.37 -7.43
CA PHE A 35 -3.45 3.82 -7.64
C PHE A 35 -3.35 4.18 -9.12
N ILE A 36 -2.50 3.51 -9.90
CA ILE A 36 -2.41 3.67 -11.35
C ILE A 36 -3.74 3.29 -12.00
N GLY A 37 -4.35 2.17 -11.60
CA GLY A 37 -5.67 1.77 -12.09
C GLY A 37 -6.73 2.83 -11.84
N TYR A 38 -6.72 3.45 -10.65
CA TYR A 38 -7.60 4.57 -10.32
C TYR A 38 -7.31 5.82 -11.16
N CYS A 39 -6.04 6.18 -11.36
CA CYS A 39 -5.65 7.30 -12.24
C CYS A 39 -6.09 7.07 -13.69
N LEU A 40 -5.99 5.84 -14.20
CA LEU A 40 -6.49 5.47 -15.53
C LEU A 40 -8.02 5.59 -15.61
N PHE A 41 -8.73 5.14 -14.57
CA PHE A 41 -10.18 5.30 -14.46
C PHE A 41 -10.59 6.78 -14.50
N LEU A 42 -9.91 7.65 -13.74
CA LEU A 42 -10.14 9.09 -13.78
C LEU A 42 -9.80 9.70 -15.14
N PHE A 43 -8.66 9.34 -15.72
CA PHE A 43 -8.24 9.84 -17.02
C PHE A 43 -9.25 9.49 -18.12
N GLN A 44 -9.81 8.28 -18.06
CA GLN A 44 -10.89 7.86 -18.95
C GLN A 44 -12.14 8.73 -18.75
N MET A 45 -12.55 8.99 -17.50
CA MET A 45 -13.69 9.87 -17.21
C MET A 45 -13.47 11.32 -17.65
N ILE A 46 -12.24 11.83 -17.58
CA ILE A 46 -11.87 13.16 -18.11
C ILE A 46 -12.05 13.17 -19.63
N ARG A 47 -11.51 12.16 -20.33
CA ARG A 47 -11.61 12.06 -21.80
C ARG A 47 -13.04 11.97 -22.32
N THR A 48 -13.93 11.31 -21.58
CA THR A 48 -15.33 11.18 -21.95
C THR A 48 -16.19 12.37 -21.51
N GLY A 49 -15.62 13.35 -20.81
CA GLY A 49 -16.34 14.51 -20.27
C GLY A 49 -17.36 14.14 -19.19
N THR A 50 -17.34 12.89 -18.71
CA THR A 50 -18.32 12.37 -17.75
C THR A 50 -18.09 12.91 -16.34
N LEU A 51 -16.89 13.44 -16.07
CA LEU A 51 -16.45 13.87 -14.75
C LEU A 51 -17.26 15.06 -14.20
N THR A 52 -17.61 16.03 -15.05
CA THR A 52 -18.48 17.16 -14.68
C THR A 52 -19.96 16.77 -14.62
N ILE A 53 -20.38 15.77 -15.40
CA ILE A 53 -21.74 15.24 -15.41
C ILE A 53 -22.01 14.43 -14.12
N THR A 54 -20.98 13.79 -13.58
CA THR A 54 -21.03 12.96 -12.36
C THR A 54 -20.65 13.74 -11.11
N ASN A 55 -21.27 14.91 -10.89
CA ASN A 55 -21.10 15.68 -9.66
C ASN A 55 -22.05 15.21 -8.53
N ASP A 56 -22.35 13.90 -8.48
CA ASP A 56 -23.32 13.29 -7.57
C ASP A 56 -22.59 12.65 -6.37
N PRO A 57 -22.94 12.98 -5.12
CA PRO A 57 -22.39 12.33 -3.92
C PRO A 57 -22.58 10.82 -3.91
N VAL A 58 -23.68 10.29 -4.44
CA VAL A 58 -23.98 8.85 -4.44
C VAL A 58 -22.97 8.11 -5.31
N PHE A 59 -22.60 8.68 -6.45
CA PHE A 59 -21.60 8.11 -7.34
C PHE A 59 -20.24 8.03 -6.66
N TRP A 60 -19.73 9.16 -6.13
CA TRP A 60 -18.39 9.22 -5.56
C TRP A 60 -18.25 8.48 -4.23
N SER A 61 -19.28 8.49 -3.38
CA SER A 61 -19.32 7.63 -2.20
C SER A 61 -19.32 6.15 -2.59
N GLY A 62 -20.03 5.77 -3.67
CA GLY A 62 -19.99 4.42 -4.24
C GLY A 62 -18.61 4.01 -4.78
N VAL A 63 -17.82 4.95 -5.31
CA VAL A 63 -16.43 4.71 -5.72
C VAL A 63 -15.56 4.43 -4.49
N ILE A 64 -15.61 5.27 -3.45
CA ILE A 64 -14.86 5.04 -2.20
C ILE A 64 -15.25 3.71 -1.55
N LEU A 65 -16.55 3.42 -1.46
CA LEU A 65 -17.07 2.21 -0.85
C LEU A 65 -16.58 0.93 -1.54
N LYS A 66 -16.28 0.99 -2.84
CA LYS A 66 -15.67 -0.13 -3.58
C LYS A 66 -14.16 -0.15 -3.43
N LEU A 67 -13.50 1.01 -3.41
CA LEU A 67 -12.04 1.11 -3.32
C LEU A 67 -11.49 0.64 -1.97
N ILE A 68 -12.13 0.99 -0.85
CA ILE A 68 -11.62 0.61 0.49
C ILE A 68 -11.59 -0.92 0.67
N PRO A 69 -12.67 -1.68 0.43
CA PRO A 69 -12.62 -3.14 0.52
C PRO A 69 -11.71 -3.78 -0.51
N LEU A 70 -11.62 -3.21 -1.72
CA LEU A 70 -10.67 -3.68 -2.73
C LEU A 70 -9.23 -3.58 -2.23
N GLN A 71 -8.85 -2.44 -1.63
CA GLN A 71 -7.53 -2.21 -1.09
C GLN A 71 -7.21 -3.17 0.07
N ILE A 72 -8.13 -3.30 1.03
CA ILE A 72 -7.97 -4.22 2.17
C ILE A 72 -7.87 -5.67 1.65
N GLY A 73 -8.72 -6.05 0.69
CA GLY A 73 -8.72 -7.39 0.10
C GLY A 73 -7.40 -7.72 -0.60
N VAL A 74 -6.84 -6.77 -1.37
CA VAL A 74 -5.53 -6.97 -2.01
C VAL A 74 -4.42 -7.10 -0.98
N ASN A 75 -4.39 -6.26 0.06
CA ASN A 75 -3.41 -6.38 1.15
C ASN A 75 -3.44 -7.76 1.82
N ILE A 76 -4.64 -8.26 2.14
CA ILE A 76 -4.80 -9.60 2.74
C ILE A 76 -4.29 -10.68 1.80
N VAL A 77 -4.64 -10.62 0.51
CA VAL A 77 -4.19 -11.60 -0.49
C VAL A 77 -2.68 -11.58 -0.65
N VAL A 78 -2.06 -10.39 -0.69
CA VAL A 78 -0.60 -10.22 -0.76
C VAL A 78 0.07 -10.86 0.45
N MET A 79 -0.38 -10.57 1.67
CA MET A 79 0.15 -11.18 2.90
C MET A 79 0.05 -12.71 2.88
N ILE A 80 -1.08 -13.27 2.42
CA ILE A 80 -1.28 -14.73 2.34
C ILE A 80 -0.32 -15.35 1.32
N ILE A 81 -0.26 -14.80 0.10
CA ILE A 81 0.61 -15.31 -0.97
C ILE A 81 2.07 -15.23 -0.55
N PHE A 82 2.47 -14.12 0.06
CA PHE A 82 3.81 -13.91 0.54
C PHE A 82 4.19 -14.96 1.60
N ASN A 83 3.34 -15.16 2.61
CA ASN A 83 3.49 -16.22 3.63
C ASN A 83 3.65 -17.63 3.03
N ILE A 84 2.86 -17.96 2.00
CA ILE A 84 2.96 -19.25 1.29
C ILE A 84 4.31 -19.38 0.57
N ILE A 85 4.72 -18.38 -0.20
CA ILE A 85 5.98 -18.39 -0.96
C ILE A 85 7.17 -18.63 -0.03
N LEU A 86 7.17 -17.99 1.13
CA LEU A 86 8.27 -18.12 2.09
C LEU A 86 8.29 -19.49 2.73
N THR A 87 7.13 -20.03 3.09
CA THR A 87 7.05 -21.36 3.67
C THR A 87 7.59 -22.42 2.69
N ILE A 88 7.47 -22.17 1.39
CA ILE A 88 8.04 -23.05 0.35
C ILE A 88 9.57 -22.86 0.23
N ILE A 89 10.06 -21.61 0.25
CA ILE A 89 11.48 -21.29 0.05
C ILE A 89 12.31 -21.59 1.32
N ALA A 90 11.89 -21.05 2.46
CA ALA A 90 12.48 -21.27 3.76
C ALA A 90 11.86 -22.54 4.35
N THR A 91 12.53 -23.68 4.16
CA THR A 91 12.11 -24.98 4.71
C THR A 91 12.15 -25.04 6.25
N ASP A 92 12.51 -23.94 6.94
CA ASP A 92 12.45 -23.84 8.39
C ASP A 92 11.91 -22.48 8.89
N ARG A 93 10.90 -22.60 9.76
CA ARG A 93 10.30 -21.67 10.73
C ARG A 93 10.05 -20.22 10.30
N ILE A 94 8.78 -19.95 10.03
CA ILE A 94 8.13 -18.67 10.28
C ILE A 94 8.61 -18.17 11.65
N PRO A 95 9.25 -16.99 11.76
CA PRO A 95 9.55 -16.42 13.07
C PRO A 95 8.22 -16.12 13.77
N GLU A 96 7.80 -17.00 14.69
CA GLU A 96 6.50 -16.93 15.38
C GLU A 96 6.36 -15.70 16.28
N LYS A 97 7.45 -14.94 16.51
CA LYS A 97 7.46 -13.80 17.42
C LYS A 97 7.79 -12.52 16.66
N SER A 98 6.77 -11.70 16.44
CA SER A 98 6.94 -10.28 16.11
C SER A 98 7.81 -9.64 17.18
N ASP A 99 8.91 -9.03 16.75
CA ASP A 99 9.84 -8.38 17.67
C ASP A 99 9.24 -7.05 18.17
N GLU A 100 9.75 -6.53 19.29
CA GLU A 100 9.38 -5.20 19.78
C GLU A 100 9.69 -4.12 18.74
N LEU A 101 10.76 -4.32 17.95
CA LEU A 101 11.14 -3.46 16.84
C LEU A 101 10.04 -3.36 15.79
N ASP A 102 9.50 -4.50 15.33
CA ASP A 102 8.47 -4.56 14.29
C ASP A 102 7.23 -3.77 14.71
N LYS A 103 6.83 -3.92 15.97
CA LYS A 103 5.69 -3.17 16.53
C LYS A 103 5.95 -1.67 16.57
N VAL A 104 7.16 -1.25 16.93
CA VAL A 104 7.54 0.17 16.93
C VAL A 104 7.54 0.74 15.51
N ILE A 105 8.04 -0.01 14.53
CA ILE A 105 8.05 0.39 13.12
C ILE A 105 6.62 0.54 12.60
N ASP A 106 5.75 -0.43 12.89
CA ASP A 106 4.37 -0.42 12.43
C ASP A 106 3.57 0.76 13.05
N MET A 107 3.75 0.99 14.35
CA MET A 107 3.16 2.14 15.03
C MET A 107 3.64 3.47 14.45
N LYS A 108 4.94 3.65 14.23
CA LYS A 108 5.49 4.89 13.66
C LYS A 108 5.00 5.10 12.23
N SER A 109 5.04 4.05 11.40
CA SER A 109 4.56 4.10 10.01
C SER A 109 3.09 4.50 9.96
N THR A 110 2.26 3.95 10.86
CA THR A 110 0.85 4.32 11.01
C THR A 110 0.66 5.77 11.40
N VAL A 111 1.45 6.29 12.35
CA VAL A 111 1.40 7.70 12.75
C VAL A 111 1.76 8.64 11.60
N TYR A 112 2.88 8.39 10.90
CA TYR A 112 3.29 9.22 9.76
C TYR A 112 2.29 9.17 8.61
N GLY A 113 1.78 7.99 8.26
CA GLY A 113 0.73 7.85 7.25
C GLY A 113 -0.54 8.62 7.64
N SER A 114 -0.96 8.50 8.89
CA SER A 114 -2.16 9.19 9.40
C SER A 114 -2.05 10.71 9.32
N TYR A 115 -0.86 11.26 9.57
CA TYR A 115 -0.64 12.70 9.39
C TYR A 115 -0.79 13.13 7.93
N VAL A 116 -0.25 12.36 6.98
CA VAL A 116 -0.39 12.64 5.55
C VAL A 116 -1.85 12.57 5.12
N PHE A 117 -2.59 11.55 5.58
CA PHE A 117 -4.03 11.45 5.34
C PHE A 117 -4.78 12.66 5.89
N PHE A 118 -4.49 13.05 7.13
CA PHE A 118 -5.20 14.16 7.78
C PHE A 118 -4.95 15.49 7.08
N ILE A 119 -3.72 15.76 6.63
CA ILE A 119 -3.41 16.95 5.82
C ILE A 119 -4.23 16.98 4.54
N GLY A 120 -4.30 15.84 3.85
CA GLY A 120 -5.08 15.71 2.62
C GLY A 120 -6.59 15.81 2.83
N PHE A 121 -7.10 15.25 3.93
CA PHE A 121 -8.48 15.41 4.37
C PHE A 121 -8.80 16.89 4.66
N MET A 122 -7.92 17.60 5.37
CA MET A 122 -8.09 19.04 5.62
C MET A 122 -8.09 19.84 4.31
N ALA A 123 -7.24 19.49 3.34
CA ALA A 123 -7.27 20.09 2.02
C ALA A 123 -8.61 19.84 1.31
N ALA A 124 -9.17 18.64 1.39
CA ALA A 124 -10.50 18.35 0.85
C ALA A 124 -11.61 19.17 1.52
N MET A 125 -11.52 19.40 2.83
CA MET A 125 -12.45 20.29 3.55
C MET A 125 -12.31 21.75 3.11
N VAL A 126 -11.09 22.22 2.85
CA VAL A 126 -10.88 23.57 2.30
C VAL A 126 -11.53 23.70 0.92
N LEU A 127 -11.43 22.69 0.04
CA LEU A 127 -12.14 22.70 -1.25
C LEU A 127 -13.66 22.81 -1.05
N ALA A 128 -14.21 22.17 -0.02
CA ALA A 128 -15.63 22.25 0.32
C ALA A 128 -16.07 23.67 0.70
N VAL A 129 -15.24 24.40 1.46
CA VAL A 129 -15.53 25.78 1.88
C VAL A 129 -15.63 26.73 0.68
N PHE A 130 -14.89 26.45 -0.41
CA PHE A 130 -14.90 27.24 -1.63
C PHE A 130 -15.97 26.83 -2.64
N ASP A 131 -16.90 25.96 -2.27
CA ASP A 131 -17.96 25.44 -3.15
C ASP A 131 -17.41 24.83 -4.45
N LEU A 132 -16.23 24.20 -4.36
CA LEU A 132 -15.64 23.51 -5.49
C LEU A 132 -16.41 22.22 -5.79
N PRO A 133 -16.37 21.73 -7.05
CA PRO A 133 -17.10 20.55 -7.45
C PRO A 133 -16.82 19.35 -6.53
N LEU A 134 -17.87 18.62 -6.21
CA LEU A 134 -17.82 17.48 -5.30
C LEU A 134 -16.82 16.41 -5.76
N TRP A 135 -16.73 16.20 -7.07
CA TRP A 135 -15.73 15.30 -7.62
C TRP A 135 -14.32 15.67 -7.15
N MET A 136 -13.93 16.96 -7.13
CA MET A 136 -12.59 17.36 -6.70
C MET A 136 -12.33 16.99 -5.24
N MET A 137 -13.33 17.16 -4.37
CA MET A 137 -13.23 16.83 -2.95
C MET A 137 -13.03 15.33 -2.73
N PHE A 138 -13.84 14.49 -3.39
CA PHE A 138 -13.73 13.04 -3.27
C PHE A 138 -12.43 12.51 -3.88
N ASN A 139 -11.99 13.06 -5.00
CA ASN A 139 -10.70 12.72 -5.60
C ASN A 139 -9.54 13.10 -4.67
N MET A 140 -9.60 14.28 -4.03
CA MET A 140 -8.59 14.69 -3.06
C MET A 140 -8.54 13.72 -1.88
N PHE A 141 -9.69 13.27 -1.37
CA PHE A 141 -9.77 12.27 -0.32
C PHE A 141 -9.12 10.93 -0.73
N ILE A 142 -9.45 10.43 -1.92
CA ILE A 142 -8.89 9.18 -2.44
C ILE A 142 -7.37 9.29 -2.63
N VAL A 143 -6.88 10.38 -3.23
CA VAL A 143 -5.43 10.63 -3.38
C VAL A 143 -4.74 10.68 -2.01
N SER A 144 -5.37 11.30 -1.02
CA SER A 144 -4.84 11.40 0.35
C SER A 144 -4.76 10.04 1.03
N PHE A 145 -5.74 9.17 0.79
CA PHE A 145 -5.75 7.78 1.26
C PHE A 145 -4.58 6.97 0.67
N PHE A 146 -4.36 7.05 -0.64
CA PHE A 146 -3.19 6.39 -1.26
C PHE A 146 -1.87 7.01 -0.80
N ALA A 147 -1.79 8.34 -0.64
CA ALA A 147 -0.60 9.02 -0.14
C ALA A 147 -0.22 8.57 1.29
N MET A 148 -1.21 8.29 2.14
CA MET A 148 -1.01 7.69 3.44
C MET A 148 -0.38 6.30 3.33
N GLU A 149 -0.93 5.42 2.48
CA GLU A 149 -0.39 4.06 2.32
C GLU A 149 1.02 4.06 1.72
N PHE A 150 1.29 4.95 0.75
CA PHE A 150 2.65 5.15 0.24
C PHE A 150 3.61 5.61 1.33
N THR A 151 3.20 6.58 2.14
CA THR A 151 4.04 7.07 3.24
C THR A 151 4.29 5.99 4.27
N TRP A 152 3.25 5.23 4.63
CA TRP A 152 3.36 4.09 5.54
C TRP A 152 4.40 3.09 5.02
N SER A 153 4.29 2.68 3.75
CA SER A 153 5.21 1.71 3.15
C SER A 153 6.64 2.27 3.01
N ILE A 154 6.81 3.54 2.64
CA ILE A 154 8.15 4.16 2.55
C ILE A 154 8.82 4.27 3.93
N VAL A 155 8.07 4.68 4.96
CA VAL A 155 8.57 4.78 6.33
C VAL A 155 8.94 3.39 6.85
N HIS A 156 8.08 2.40 6.62
CA HIS A 156 8.32 1.02 7.00
C HIS A 156 9.60 0.47 6.35
N TYR A 157 9.73 0.62 5.03
CA TYR A 157 10.95 0.23 4.29
C TYR A 157 12.19 0.92 4.86
N ARG A 158 12.13 2.24 5.04
CA ARG A 158 13.29 3.03 5.50
C ARG A 158 13.69 2.68 6.93
N MET A 159 12.75 2.35 7.81
CA MET A 159 13.09 1.97 9.18
C MET A 159 13.70 0.57 9.27
N TYR A 160 13.21 -0.39 8.46
CA TYR A 160 13.84 -1.71 8.36
C TYR A 160 15.23 -1.65 7.75
N HIS A 161 15.39 -0.92 6.64
CA HIS A 161 16.68 -0.82 5.97
C HIS A 161 17.74 -0.11 6.80
N ARG A 162 17.31 0.82 7.64
CA ARG A 162 18.23 1.50 8.54
C ARG A 162 18.50 0.69 9.81
N GLY A 163 17.67 -0.30 10.15
CA GLY A 163 17.82 -1.12 11.36
C GLY A 163 17.74 -0.29 12.66
N PHE A 164 17.25 0.94 12.56
CA PHE A 164 17.76 2.16 13.23
C PHE A 164 18.99 2.81 12.58
#